data_AF-A0A0E3ZDM5-F1
#
_entry.id   AF-A0A0E3ZDM5-F1
#
_cell.length_a   1.000
_cell.length_b   1.000
_cell.length_c   1.000
_cell.angle_alpha   90.00
_cell.angle_beta   90.00
_cell.angle_gamma   90.00
#
_symmetry.space_group_name_H-M   'P 1'
#
loop_
_entity.id
_entity.type
_entity.pdbx_description
1 polymer ?
#
loop_
_entity_poly.entity_id
_entity_poly.type
_entity_poly.pdbx_seq_one_letter_code
_entity_poly.pdbx_strand_id
1 'polypeptide(L)'
;MKKFLAIFLDKPTIVSILGIATIIAGVPLIIYMMTTGGGGGLGAFVILGWLVGVSFILALDRFLVRVVKPYTLSVVESVGAGLIFIMLLLSFL
;
A
#
# COMPACT_ATOMS: atom_id res chain seq x y z
N MET A 1 3.82 -15.05 -9.91
CA MET A 1 3.70 -13.58 -10.07
C MET A 1 2.80 -13.13 -11.22
N LYS A 2 2.96 -13.61 -12.46
CA LYS A 2 2.19 -13.10 -13.62
C LYS A 2 0.66 -13.09 -13.43
N LYS A 3 0.08 -14.18 -12.91
CA LYS A 3 -1.37 -14.27 -12.62
C LYS A 3 -1.83 -13.34 -11.50
N PHE A 4 -0.99 -13.11 -10.50
CA PHE A 4 -1.31 -12.21 -9.38
C PHE A 4 -1.35 -10.76 -9.89
N LEU A 5 -0.28 -10.30 -10.54
CA LEU A 5 -0.22 -8.94 -11.10
C LEU A 5 -1.35 -8.68 -12.10
N ALA A 6 -1.70 -9.66 -12.95
CA ALA A 6 -2.80 -9.53 -13.90
C ALA A 6 -4.16 -9.21 -13.24
N ILE A 7 -4.44 -9.77 -12.06
CA ILE A 7 -5.71 -9.51 -11.33
C ILE A 7 -5.81 -8.05 -10.86
N PHE A 8 -4.69 -7.45 -10.50
CA PHE A 8 -4.66 -6.05 -10.06
C PHE A 8 -4.55 -5.07 -11.23
N LEU A 9 -3.92 -5.48 -12.32
CA LEU A 9 -3.75 -4.66 -13.53
C LEU A 9 -4.99 -4.62 -14.43
N ASP A 10 -5.94 -5.56 -14.30
CA ASP A 10 -7.19 -5.58 -15.08
C ASP A 10 -8.13 -4.41 -14.73
N LYS A 11 -8.15 -4.02 -13.45
CA LYS A 11 -8.95 -2.89 -12.93
C LYS A 11 -8.10 -2.07 -11.98
N PRO A 12 -7.14 -1.27 -12.49
CA PRO A 12 -6.20 -0.57 -11.65
C PRO A 12 -6.91 0.57 -10.91
N THR A 13 -6.68 0.63 -9.60
CA THR A 13 -6.99 1.75 -8.71
C THR A 13 -5.70 2.33 -8.15
N ILE A 14 -5.75 3.53 -7.58
CA ILE A 14 -4.55 4.17 -7.03
C ILE A 14 -4.00 3.35 -5.86
N VAL A 15 -4.89 2.86 -4.99
CA VAL A 15 -4.51 1.94 -3.90
C VAL A 15 -3.83 0.68 -4.45
N SER A 16 -4.34 0.09 -5.54
CA SER A 16 -3.73 -1.11 -6.11
C SER A 16 -2.33 -0.86 -6.68
N ILE A 17 -2.13 0.26 -7.37
CA ILE A 17 -0.83 0.62 -7.95
C ILE A 17 0.19 0.87 -6.85
N LEU A 18 -0.18 1.72 -5.87
CA LEU A 18 0.71 2.07 -4.76
C LEU A 18 0.99 0.87 -3.86
N GLY A 19 -0.01 0.03 -3.59
CA GLY A 19 0.17 -1.16 -2.76
C GLY A 19 1.09 -2.19 -3.41
N ILE A 20 0.97 -2.42 -4.73
CA ILE A 20 1.89 -3.31 -5.46
C ILE A 20 3.31 -2.73 -5.42
N ALA A 21 3.49 -1.44 -5.71
CA ALA A 21 4.79 -0.79 -5.64
C ALA A 21 5.41 -0.92 -4.23
N THR A 22 4.58 -0.76 -3.19
CA THR A 22 5.00 -0.91 -1.79
C THR A 22 5.43 -2.34 -1.47
N ILE A 23 4.75 -3.37 -1.99
CA ILE A 23 5.17 -4.76 -1.80
C ILE A 23 6.50 -5.04 -2.52
N ILE A 24 6.62 -4.56 -3.76
CA ILE A 24 7.83 -4.74 -4.59
C ILE A 24 9.05 -4.09 -3.91
N ALA A 25 8.90 -2.90 -3.33
CA ALA A 25 9.99 -2.20 -2.65
C ALA A 25 10.20 -2.68 -1.20
N GLY A 26 9.12 -2.98 -0.48
CA GLY A 26 9.15 -3.30 0.94
C GLY A 26 9.75 -4.66 1.25
N VAL A 27 9.53 -5.68 0.40
CA VAL A 27 10.12 -7.01 0.62
C VAL A 27 11.66 -6.98 0.55
N PRO A 28 12.31 -6.40 -0.48
CA PRO A 28 13.75 -6.20 -0.48
C PRO A 28 14.25 -5.39 0.72
N LEU A 29 13.51 -4.36 1.13
CA LEU A 29 13.88 -3.52 2.26
C LEU A 29 13.87 -4.29 3.59
N ILE A 30 12.92 -5.20 3.80
CA ILE A 30 12.90 -6.09 4.97
C ILE A 30 14.14 -6.97 4.98
N ILE A 31 14.46 -7.61 3.85
CA ILE A 31 15.63 -8.47 3.73
C ILE A 31 16.90 -7.67 4.08
N TYR A 32 17.04 -6.46 3.52
CA TYR A 32 18.15 -5.58 3.83
C TYR A 32 18.23 -5.24 5.33
N MET A 33 17.12 -4.85 5.94
CA MET A 33 17.07 -4.50 7.38
C MET A 33 17.35 -5.69 8.30
N MET A 34 17.05 -6.92 7.87
CA MET A 34 17.43 -8.12 8.62
C MET A 34 18.94 -8.41 8.53
N THR A 35 19.62 -7.91 7.50
CA THR A 35 21.08 -8.07 7.33
C THR A 35 21.89 -6.96 7.98
N THR A 36 21.26 -5.82 8.31
CA THR A 36 21.93 -4.74 9.05
C THR A 36 21.91 -5.06 10.54
N GLY A 37 23.10 -5.31 11.12
CA GLY A 37 23.24 -5.50 12.57
C GLY A 37 22.73 -4.30 13.38
N GLY A 38 22.50 -4.50 14.69
CA GLY A 38 21.92 -3.48 15.57
C GLY A 38 20.38 -3.42 15.48
N GLY A 39 19.80 -2.21 15.48
CA GLY A 39 18.35 -1.98 15.47
C GLY A 39 17.60 -2.41 14.20
N GLY A 40 18.29 -2.96 13.20
CA GLY A 40 17.71 -3.40 11.92
C GLY A 40 16.58 -4.41 12.08
N GLY A 41 16.64 -5.31 13.07
CA GLY A 41 15.56 -6.25 13.37
C GLY A 41 14.23 -5.60 13.75
N LEU A 42 14.27 -4.52 14.54
CA LEU A 42 13.07 -3.73 14.87
C LEU A 42 12.54 -2.99 13.63
N GLY A 43 13.43 -2.43 12.81
CA GLY A 43 13.05 -1.81 11.53
C GLY A 43 12.37 -2.79 10.59
N ALA A 44 12.91 -4.01 10.44
CA ALA A 44 12.30 -5.07 9.66
C ALA A 44 10.91 -5.45 10.17
N PHE A 45 10.73 -5.53 11.50
CA PHE A 45 9.43 -5.82 12.11
C PHE A 45 8.39 -4.74 11.83
N VAL A 46 8.76 -3.47 11.93
CA VAL A 46 7.87 -2.34 11.60
C VAL A 46 7.44 -2.38 10.13
N ILE A 47 8.38 -2.63 9.21
CA ILE A 47 8.06 -2.73 7.77
C ILE A 47 7.19 -3.96 7.47
N LEU A 48 7.42 -5.08 8.15
CA LEU A 48 6.56 -6.26 8.06
C LEU A 48 5.13 -5.94 8.49
N GLY A 49 4.95 -5.26 9.63
CA GLY A 49 3.63 -4.81 10.09
C GLY A 49 2.94 -3.89 9.08
N TRP A 50 3.71 -2.96 8.49
CA TRP A 50 3.23 -2.10 7.41
C TRP A 50 2.77 -2.90 6.18
N LEU A 51 3.56 -3.88 5.72
CA LEU A 51 3.19 -4.72 4.57
C LEU A 51 1.94 -5.56 4.81
N VAL A 52 1.72 -6.03 6.04
CA VAL A 52 0.48 -6.71 6.42
C VAL A 52 -0.71 -5.75 6.29
N GLY A 53 -0.57 -4.53 6.81
CA GLY A 53 -1.58 -3.48 6.68
C GLY A 53 -1.91 -3.14 5.22
N VAL A 54 -0.88 -2.93 4.39
CA VAL A 54 -1.05 -2.67 2.95
C VAL A 54 -1.74 -3.85 2.26
N SER A 55 -1.37 -5.08 2.59
CA SER A 55 -1.97 -6.28 2.01
C SER A 55 -3.46 -6.40 2.35
N PHE A 56 -3.86 -6.02 3.57
CA PHE A 56 -5.26 -5.95 3.98
C PHE A 56 -6.03 -4.86 3.20
N ILE A 57 -5.45 -3.66 3.06
CA ILE A 57 -6.05 -2.56 2.29
C ILE A 57 -6.23 -2.97 0.81
N LEU A 58 -5.23 -3.63 0.21
CA LEU A 58 -5.33 -4.16 -1.14
C LEU A 58 -6.47 -5.18 -1.31
N ALA A 59 -6.66 -6.06 -0.32
CA ALA A 59 -7.77 -7.01 -0.35
C ALA A 59 -9.14 -6.30 -0.29
N LEU A 60 -9.27 -5.26 0.53
CA LEU A 60 -10.47 -4.43 0.61
C LEU A 60 -10.73 -3.68 -0.70
N ASP A 61 -9.71 -3.06 -1.28
CA ASP A 61 -9.81 -2.39 -2.58
C ASP A 61 -10.31 -3.36 -3.67
N ARG A 62 -9.76 -4.57 -3.75
CA ARG A 62 -10.24 -5.59 -4.71
C ARG A 62 -11.69 -6.02 -4.46
N PHE A 63 -12.15 -5.99 -3.22
CA PHE A 63 -13.56 -6.22 -2.89
C PHE A 63 -14.43 -5.06 -3.37
N LEU A 64 -14.02 -3.81 -3.12
CA LEU A 64 -14.76 -2.61 -3.50
C LEU A 64 -14.87 -2.44 -5.02
N VAL A 65 -13.84 -2.79 -5.78
CA VAL A 65 -13.85 -2.77 -7.26
C VAL A 65 -14.90 -3.72 -7.87
N ARG A 66 -15.40 -4.70 -7.12
CA ARG A 66 -16.52 -5.56 -7.58
C ARG A 66 -17.86 -4.83 -7.56
N VAL A 67 -17.98 -3.79 -6.74
CA VAL A 67 -19.23 -3.06 -6.49
C VAL A 67 -19.19 -1.65 -7.12
N VAL A 68 -18.01 -1.03 -7.16
CA VAL A 68 -17.80 0.35 -7.60
C VAL A 68 -16.91 0.37 -8.84
N LYS A 69 -17.18 1.30 -9.78
CA LYS A 69 -16.35 1.49 -10.97
C LYS A 69 -14.91 1.90 -10.55
N PRO A 70 -13.85 1.31 -11.16
CA PRO A 70 -12.46 1.57 -10.75
C PRO A 70 -12.07 3.06 -10.75
N TYR A 71 -12.53 3.81 -11.75
CA TYR A 71 -12.29 5.25 -11.84
C TYR A 71 -12.89 6.01 -10.67
N THR A 72 -14.16 5.75 -10.33
CA THR A 72 -14.85 6.40 -9.22
C THR A 72 -14.16 6.08 -7.90
N LEU A 73 -13.75 4.82 -7.71
CA LEU A 73 -13.02 4.41 -6.51
C LEU A 73 -11.66 5.14 -6.42
N SER A 74 -10.93 5.26 -7.52
CA SER A 74 -9.64 5.98 -7.56
C SER A 74 -9.77 7.46 -7.20
N VAL A 75 -10.85 8.12 -7.63
CA VAL A 75 -11.13 9.51 -7.25
C VAL A 75 -11.38 9.61 -5.75
N VAL A 76 -12.21 8.73 -5.19
CA VAL A 76 -12.49 8.69 -3.74
C VAL A 76 -11.22 8.43 -2.94
N GLU A 77 -10.39 7.48 -3.37
CA GLU A 77 -9.09 7.19 -2.77
C GLU A 77 -8.16 8.41 -2.79
N SER A 78 -8.08 9.12 -3.92
CA SER A 78 -7.25 10.31 -4.07
C SER A 78 -7.70 11.44 -3.16
N VAL A 79 -9.01 11.70 -3.12
CA VAL A 79 -9.59 12.74 -2.27
C VAL A 79 -9.39 12.40 -0.80
N GLY A 80 -9.66 11.15 -0.40
CA GLY A 80 -9.45 10.68 0.96
C GLY A 80 -7.98 10.80 1.39
N ALA A 81 -7.05 10.33 0.55
CA ALA A 81 -5.61 10.44 0.83
C ALA A 81 -5.15 11.91 0.91
N GLY A 82 -5.64 12.76 0.01
CA GLY A 82 -5.36 14.19 0.03
C GLY A 82 -5.86 14.89 1.30
N LEU A 83 -7.05 14.56 1.77
CA LEU A 83 -7.60 15.10 3.02
C LEU A 83 -6.78 14.67 4.24
N ILE A 84 -6.41 13.39 4.33
CA ILE A 84 -5.54 12.89 5.40
C ILE A 84 -4.20 13.61 5.36
N PHE A 85 -3.61 13.78 4.18
CA PHE A 85 -2.34 14.48 4.02
C PHE A 85 -2.43 15.95 4.46
N ILE A 86 -3.51 16.66 4.10
CA ILE A 86 -3.74 18.04 4.53
C ILE A 86 -3.90 18.11 6.05
N MET A 87 -4.71 17.23 6.65
CA MET A 87 -4.89 17.18 8.12
C MET A 87 -3.57 16.92 8.84
N LEU A 88 -2.75 15.99 8.32
CA LEU A 88 -1.43 15.71 8.84
C LEU A 88 -0.53 16.95 8.76
N LEU A 89 -0.51 17.65 7.61
CA LEU A 89 0.31 18.85 7.43
C LEU A 89 -0.11 19.98 8.39
N LEU A 90 -1.42 20.17 8.60
CA LEU A 90 -1.94 21.15 9.56
C LEU A 90 -1.58 20.82 11.02
N SER A 91 -1.32 19.54 11.36
CA SER A 91 -0.92 19.17 12.73
C SER A 91 0.51 19.56 13.11
N PHE A 92 1.33 19.98 12.13
CA PHE A 92 2.71 20.43 12.33
C PHE A 92 2.90 21.95 12.26
N LEU A 93 1.82 22.71 12.00
CA LEU A 93 1.79 24.17 11.97
C LEU A 93 1.28 24.73 13.31
#